data_AF-A0A2H9LAB7-F1
#
_entry.id   AF-A0A2H9LAB7-F1
#
_cell.length_a   1.000
_cell.length_b   1.000
_cell.length_c   1.000
_cell.angle_alpha   90.00
_cell.angle_beta   90.00
_cell.angle_gamma   90.00
#
_symmetry.space_group_name_H-M   'P 1'
#
loop_
_entity.id
_entity.type
_entity.pdbx_description
1 polymer ?
#
loop_
_entity_poly.entity_id
_entity_poly.type
_entity_poly.pdbx_seq_one_letter_code
_entity_poly.pdbx_strand_id
1 'polypeptide(L)'
;MIEISDVVDVHAVVGAAVVFTIIGAAVFGVYYIGFARPAAAELEQVKTEAASSISQTLGSVGTEQALSALSSFSAQIQAASSKSEVSAIQAEAATVYQRELKRKSLLDTVTTTVTGVYRSTADVAAFTTLATTLRGEINAKTTLTELQDYELSGTIDTQATSTWRSYFTGLIQSMREDVVMKRCNSSTYWEAMSRDNALALVGSSTWSTLRKMDFENTVYVEVPVTDTFSRTPTIRANSVVNIYVYDSTTENMVSLYGNATVRSVIYSTTDLATISWTLTDGSTSYSYSTDVWEAIKAAAAGDADAETVGWQDYVNDVLTRAQNAGLGNFTASVIYMVRVTEDAGKLILEYELHESATKDVILVAQVA
;
A
#
# COMPACT_ATOMS: atom_id res chain seq x y z
N MET A 1 34.33 -1.13 -117.85
CA MET A 1 34.70 -2.02 -116.73
C MET A 1 35.44 -1.17 -115.72
N ILE A 2 34.74 -0.75 -114.67
CA ILE A 2 35.32 -0.02 -113.53
C ILE A 2 34.95 -0.86 -112.32
N GLU A 3 35.93 -1.61 -111.82
CA GLU A 3 35.85 -2.25 -110.51
C GLU A 3 36.11 -1.16 -109.47
N ILE A 4 35.10 -0.84 -108.66
CA ILE A 4 35.29 -0.08 -107.42
C ILE A 4 35.40 -1.12 -106.31
N SER A 5 36.63 -1.32 -105.86
CA SER A 5 36.99 -2.13 -104.71
C SER A 5 36.59 -1.39 -103.43
N ASP A 6 35.48 -1.78 -102.80
CA ASP A 6 35.17 -1.39 -101.42
C ASP A 6 36.10 -2.13 -100.46
N VAL A 7 37.28 -1.54 -100.19
CA VAL A 7 38.08 -1.90 -99.01
C VAL A 7 37.59 -1.01 -97.88
N VAL A 8 36.72 -1.55 -97.02
CA VAL A 8 36.49 -0.94 -95.71
C VAL A 8 37.80 -1.06 -94.94
N ASP A 9 38.46 0.07 -94.69
CA ASP A 9 39.73 0.09 -93.95
C ASP A 9 39.48 -0.31 -92.48
N VAL A 10 39.74 -1.59 -92.21
CA VAL A 10 39.60 -2.21 -90.88
C VAL A 10 40.46 -1.50 -89.84
N HIS A 11 41.57 -0.85 -90.24
CA HIS A 11 42.41 -0.08 -89.32
C HIS A 11 41.74 1.21 -88.85
N ALA A 12 40.96 1.87 -89.71
CA ALA A 12 40.20 3.06 -89.36
C ALA A 12 39.03 2.74 -88.41
N VAL A 13 38.36 1.59 -88.62
CA VAL A 13 37.26 1.11 -87.76
C VAL A 13 37.79 0.65 -86.38
N VAL A 14 38.89 -0.10 -86.35
CA VAL A 14 39.55 -0.52 -85.10
C VAL A 14 40.13 0.67 -84.34
N GLY A 15 40.74 1.63 -85.04
CA GLY A 15 41.26 2.87 -84.45
C GLY A 15 40.16 3.73 -83.82
N ALA A 16 39.02 3.90 -84.50
CA ALA A 16 37.87 4.62 -83.96
C ALA A 16 37.27 3.91 -82.74
N ALA A 17 37.11 2.60 -82.78
CA ALA A 17 36.58 1.82 -81.66
C ALA A 17 37.48 1.94 -80.41
N VAL A 18 38.80 1.86 -80.56
CA VAL A 18 39.75 2.03 -79.44
C VAL A 18 39.67 3.44 -78.85
N VAL A 19 39.59 4.48 -79.68
CA VAL A 19 39.47 5.88 -79.21
C VAL A 19 38.15 6.12 -78.47
N PHE A 20 37.02 5.61 -78.97
CA PHE A 20 35.74 5.71 -78.26
C PHE A 20 35.73 4.93 -76.94
N THR A 21 36.42 3.79 -76.86
CA THR A 21 36.52 3.00 -75.63
C THR A 21 37.39 3.70 -74.58
N ILE A 22 38.50 4.32 -74.99
CA ILE A 22 39.39 5.08 -74.10
C ILE A 22 38.72 6.36 -73.60
N ILE A 23 38.07 7.11 -74.49
CA ILE A 23 37.32 8.32 -74.11
C ILE A 23 36.13 7.95 -73.22
N GLY A 24 35.40 6.87 -73.54
CA GLY A 24 34.32 6.34 -72.71
C GLY A 24 34.80 5.93 -71.31
N ALA A 25 35.94 5.25 -71.21
CA ALA A 25 36.53 4.87 -69.92
C ALA A 25 37.04 6.08 -69.13
N ALA A 26 37.58 7.11 -69.78
CA ALA A 26 38.02 8.34 -69.12
C ALA A 26 36.82 9.18 -68.62
N VAL A 27 35.78 9.34 -69.44
CA VAL A 27 34.53 10.04 -69.04
C VAL A 27 33.84 9.27 -67.92
N PHE A 28 33.77 7.95 -68.01
CA PHE A 28 33.25 7.10 -66.94
C PHE A 28 34.12 7.20 -65.68
N GLY A 29 35.45 7.22 -65.82
CA GLY A 29 36.39 7.37 -64.70
C GLY A 29 36.24 8.71 -63.99
N VAL A 30 36.11 9.82 -64.72
CA VAL A 30 35.88 11.16 -64.16
C VAL A 30 34.49 11.25 -63.52
N TYR A 31 33.46 10.71 -64.14
CA TYR A 31 32.12 10.65 -63.56
C TYR A 31 32.10 9.80 -62.27
N TYR A 32 32.71 8.62 -62.31
CA TYR A 32 32.74 7.69 -61.21
C TYR A 32 33.57 8.21 -60.03
N ILE A 33 34.77 8.74 -60.28
CA ILE A 33 35.66 9.25 -59.23
C ILE A 33 35.22 10.63 -58.74
N GLY A 34 34.77 11.52 -59.64
CA GLY A 34 34.43 12.91 -59.32
C GLY A 34 33.01 13.10 -58.77
N PHE A 35 32.07 12.22 -59.09
CA PHE A 35 30.66 12.41 -58.72
C PHE A 35 30.04 11.17 -58.05
N ALA A 36 30.16 9.99 -58.64
CA ALA A 36 29.48 8.79 -58.12
C ALA A 36 30.07 8.30 -56.78
N ARG A 37 31.41 8.26 -56.65
CA ARG A 37 32.10 7.80 -55.44
C ARG A 37 31.92 8.76 -54.25
N PRO A 38 32.04 10.09 -54.40
CA PRO A 38 31.70 11.03 -53.33
C PRO A 38 30.23 10.95 -52.91
N ALA A 39 29.30 10.87 -53.86
CA ALA A 39 27.88 10.74 -53.56
C ALA A 39 27.54 9.43 -52.81
N ALA A 40 28.18 8.32 -53.20
CA ALA A 40 28.06 7.05 -52.49
C ALA A 40 28.63 7.11 -51.06
N ALA A 41 29.79 7.75 -50.88
CA ALA A 41 30.38 7.93 -49.55
C ALA A 41 29.50 8.79 -48.64
N GLU A 42 28.93 9.88 -49.17
CA GLU A 42 28.00 10.73 -48.42
C GLU A 42 26.68 10.00 -48.09
N LEU A 43 26.18 9.13 -48.98
CA LEU A 43 25.01 8.29 -48.69
C LEU A 43 25.30 7.31 -47.56
N GLU A 44 26.43 6.61 -47.58
CA GLU A 44 26.82 5.66 -46.54
C GLU A 44 27.07 6.35 -45.17
N GLN A 45 27.60 7.58 -45.19
CA GLN A 45 27.69 8.39 -43.98
C GLN A 45 26.29 8.70 -43.41
N VAL A 46 25.37 9.20 -44.25
CA VAL A 46 24.00 9.51 -43.84
C VAL A 46 23.27 8.27 -43.32
N LYS A 47 23.47 7.10 -43.94
CA LYS A 47 22.94 5.82 -43.44
C LYS A 47 23.49 5.46 -42.07
N THR A 48 24.79 5.60 -41.86
CA THR A 48 25.46 5.28 -40.59
C THR A 48 24.94 6.18 -39.46
N GLU A 49 24.87 7.50 -39.72
CA GLU A 49 24.33 8.48 -38.78
C GLU A 49 22.85 8.20 -38.47
N ALA A 50 22.04 7.90 -39.49
CA ALA A 50 20.64 7.58 -39.34
C ALA A 50 20.42 6.29 -38.53
N ALA A 51 21.16 5.22 -38.82
CA ALA A 51 21.07 3.97 -38.10
C ALA A 51 21.46 4.13 -36.61
N SER A 52 22.50 4.92 -36.33
CA SER A 52 22.90 5.27 -34.96
C SER A 52 21.80 6.05 -34.23
N SER A 53 21.23 7.07 -34.89
CA SER A 53 20.16 7.90 -34.32
C SER A 53 18.89 7.09 -34.00
N ILE A 54 18.45 6.21 -34.91
CA ILE A 54 17.30 5.34 -34.65
C ILE A 54 17.59 4.34 -33.53
N SER A 55 18.81 3.80 -33.46
CA SER A 55 19.23 2.90 -32.38
C SER A 55 19.19 3.58 -31.01
N GLN A 56 19.63 4.84 -30.92
CA GLN A 56 19.58 5.61 -29.67
C GLN A 56 18.14 5.96 -29.24
N THR A 57 17.25 6.17 -30.19
CA THR A 57 15.85 6.54 -29.92
C THR A 57 14.98 5.30 -29.66
N LEU A 58 14.69 4.49 -30.67
CA LEU A 58 13.82 3.31 -30.52
C LEU A 58 14.44 2.24 -29.62
N GLY A 59 15.76 2.06 -29.67
CA GLY A 59 16.44 1.08 -28.83
C GLY A 59 16.40 1.40 -27.33
N SER A 60 16.24 2.68 -26.97
CA SER A 60 16.14 3.09 -25.55
C SER A 60 14.72 3.02 -24.98
N VAL A 61 13.69 2.86 -25.82
CA VAL A 61 12.31 2.76 -25.34
C VAL A 61 12.10 1.47 -24.57
N GLY A 62 12.69 0.34 -24.97
CA GLY A 62 12.60 -0.91 -24.20
C GLY A 62 11.23 -1.61 -24.26
N THR A 63 10.45 -1.39 -25.33
CA THR A 63 9.28 -2.21 -25.68
C THR A 63 9.62 -3.19 -26.81
N GLU A 64 8.95 -4.34 -26.86
CA GLU A 64 9.15 -5.34 -27.93
C GLU A 64 8.85 -4.75 -29.32
N GLN A 65 7.82 -3.91 -29.42
CA GLN A 65 7.45 -3.24 -30.67
C GLN A 65 8.47 -2.18 -31.08
N ALA A 66 9.09 -1.45 -30.15
CA ALA A 66 10.17 -0.53 -30.47
C ALA A 66 11.41 -1.28 -30.98
N LEU A 67 11.74 -2.43 -30.41
CA LEU A 67 12.84 -3.28 -30.88
C LEU A 67 12.56 -3.86 -32.27
N SER A 68 11.32 -4.28 -32.53
CA SER A 68 10.89 -4.73 -33.86
C SER A 68 10.95 -3.60 -34.90
N ALA A 69 10.46 -2.40 -34.54
CA ALA A 69 10.51 -1.22 -35.40
C ALA A 69 11.95 -0.77 -35.67
N LEU A 70 12.82 -0.77 -34.65
CA LEU A 70 14.24 -0.51 -34.79
C LEU A 70 14.86 -1.44 -35.84
N SER A 71 14.63 -2.75 -35.70
CA SER A 71 15.17 -3.75 -36.63
C SER A 71 14.69 -3.51 -38.06
N SER A 72 13.40 -3.19 -38.25
CA SER A 72 12.82 -2.86 -39.54
C SER A 72 13.45 -1.60 -40.16
N PHE A 73 13.52 -0.50 -39.41
CA PHE A 73 14.08 0.75 -39.92
C PHE A 73 15.59 0.66 -40.19
N SER A 74 16.35 -0.05 -39.36
CA SER A 74 17.76 -0.32 -39.63
C SER A 74 17.95 -1.05 -40.96
N ALA A 75 17.12 -2.05 -41.27
CA ALA A 75 17.15 -2.74 -42.56
C ALA A 75 16.77 -1.82 -43.73
N GLN A 76 15.73 -0.99 -43.56
CA GLN A 76 15.31 -0.03 -44.58
C GLN A 76 16.39 1.02 -44.86
N ILE A 77 17.07 1.54 -43.84
CA ILE A 77 18.19 2.49 -44.00
C ILE A 77 19.34 1.84 -44.77
N GLN A 78 19.70 0.60 -44.44
CA GLN A 78 20.76 -0.12 -45.16
C GLN A 78 20.42 -0.30 -46.64
N ALA A 79 19.15 -0.62 -46.94
CA ALA A 79 18.65 -0.82 -48.30
C ALA A 79 18.38 0.48 -49.08
N ALA A 80 18.34 1.64 -48.41
CA ALA A 80 18.05 2.92 -49.06
C ALA A 80 19.07 3.25 -50.15
N SER A 81 18.57 3.70 -51.30
CA SER A 81 19.39 4.03 -52.48
C SER A 81 19.66 5.52 -52.63
N SER A 82 19.05 6.36 -51.78
CA SER A 82 19.17 7.81 -51.83
C SER A 82 19.11 8.46 -50.45
N LYS A 83 19.69 9.66 -50.34
CA LYS A 83 19.62 10.45 -49.09
C LYS A 83 18.17 10.83 -48.76
N SER A 84 17.36 11.12 -49.77
CA SER A 84 15.93 11.41 -49.62
C SER A 84 15.16 10.23 -49.04
N GLU A 85 15.47 8.99 -49.45
CA GLU A 85 14.89 7.79 -48.84
C GLU A 85 15.30 7.66 -47.38
N VAL A 86 16.59 7.85 -47.05
CA VAL A 86 17.05 7.81 -45.65
C VAL A 86 16.32 8.85 -44.80
N SER A 87 16.18 10.09 -45.29
CA SER A 87 15.45 11.15 -44.59
C SER A 87 13.96 10.83 -44.41
N ALA A 88 13.31 10.23 -45.41
CA ALA A 88 11.92 9.79 -45.31
C ALA A 88 11.75 8.69 -44.24
N ILE A 89 12.66 7.71 -44.23
CA ILE A 89 12.69 6.64 -43.21
C ILE A 89 12.90 7.22 -41.81
N GLN A 90 13.79 8.20 -41.65
CA GLN A 90 14.01 8.89 -40.37
C GLN A 90 12.76 9.64 -39.88
N ALA A 91 12.02 10.29 -40.79
CA ALA A 91 10.77 10.98 -40.45
C ALA A 91 9.67 10.01 -39.98
N GLU A 92 9.57 8.86 -40.63
CA GLU A 92 8.67 7.78 -40.21
C GLU A 92 9.09 7.20 -38.85
N ALA A 93 10.38 6.93 -38.66
CA ALA A 93 10.94 6.44 -37.42
C ALA A 93 10.71 7.40 -36.24
N ALA A 94 10.79 8.72 -36.47
CA ALA A 94 10.47 9.72 -35.45
C ALA A 94 8.99 9.66 -35.01
N THR A 95 8.07 9.41 -35.96
CA THR A 95 6.64 9.24 -35.67
C THR A 95 6.38 7.97 -34.87
N VAL A 96 7.02 6.86 -35.27
CA VAL A 96 6.96 5.59 -34.53
C VAL A 96 7.55 5.74 -33.12
N TYR A 97 8.66 6.46 -32.97
CA TYR A 97 9.27 6.71 -31.67
C TYR A 97 8.31 7.39 -30.69
N GLN A 98 7.57 8.43 -31.13
CA GLN A 98 6.56 9.07 -30.28
C GLN A 98 5.44 8.11 -29.85
N ARG A 99 4.98 7.25 -30.77
CA ARG A 99 4.02 6.18 -30.46
C ARG A 99 4.58 5.23 -29.40
N GLU A 100 5.82 4.77 -29.55
CA GLU A 100 6.43 3.81 -28.62
C GLU A 100 6.68 4.43 -27.24
N LEU A 101 7.07 5.70 -27.15
CA LEU A 101 7.16 6.41 -25.87
C LEU A 101 5.82 6.44 -25.13
N LYS A 102 4.73 6.77 -25.83
CA LYS A 102 3.39 6.76 -25.23
C LYS A 102 2.99 5.34 -24.83
N ARG A 103 3.28 4.32 -25.65
CA ARG A 103 3.02 2.92 -25.32
C ARG A 103 3.74 2.52 -24.03
N LYS A 104 5.03 2.82 -23.93
CA LYS A 104 5.82 2.57 -22.71
C LYS A 104 5.23 3.26 -21.49
N SER A 105 4.90 4.55 -21.60
CA SER A 105 4.29 5.29 -20.51
C SER A 105 3.02 4.60 -19.98
N LEU A 106 2.16 4.09 -20.87
CA LEU A 106 0.95 3.36 -20.47
C LEU A 106 1.27 2.00 -19.83
N LEU A 107 2.23 1.25 -20.37
CA LEU A 107 2.66 -0.03 -19.80
C LEU A 107 3.29 0.14 -18.41
N ASP A 108 4.04 1.23 -18.20
CA ASP A 108 4.61 1.60 -16.91
C ASP A 108 3.50 2.01 -15.92
N THR A 109 2.48 2.74 -16.38
CA THR A 109 1.28 3.03 -15.58
C THR A 109 0.56 1.74 -15.17
N VAL A 110 0.35 0.79 -16.08
CA VAL A 110 -0.25 -0.52 -15.75
C VAL A 110 0.55 -1.24 -14.67
N THR A 111 1.87 -1.28 -14.82
CA THR A 111 2.76 -1.91 -13.82
C THR A 111 2.63 -1.23 -12.46
N THR A 112 2.52 0.11 -12.46
CA THR A 112 2.34 0.92 -11.26
C THR A 112 0.98 0.66 -10.61
N THR A 113 -0.10 0.52 -11.37
CA THR A 113 -1.45 0.34 -10.81
C THR A 113 -1.65 -1.00 -10.13
N VAL A 114 -0.95 -2.05 -10.58
CA VAL A 114 -1.04 -3.41 -10.02
C VAL A 114 0.01 -3.72 -8.95
N THR A 115 0.91 -2.78 -8.68
CA THR A 115 1.97 -2.96 -7.67
C THR A 115 1.67 -2.10 -6.46
N GLY A 116 1.16 -2.70 -5.39
CA GLY A 116 0.96 -2.03 -4.10
C GLY A 116 2.14 -2.19 -3.15
N VAL A 117 2.05 -1.48 -2.03
CA VAL A 117 3.00 -1.54 -0.91
C VAL A 117 2.96 -2.91 -0.24
N TYR A 118 1.76 -3.47 -0.06
CA TYR A 118 1.54 -4.74 0.65
C TYR A 118 1.10 -5.87 -0.27
N ARG A 119 0.47 -5.54 -1.40
CA ARG A 119 -0.13 -6.52 -2.32
C ARG A 119 0.25 -6.19 -3.76
N SER A 120 0.62 -7.21 -4.51
CA SER A 120 1.07 -7.10 -5.90
C SER A 120 0.53 -8.25 -6.75
N THR A 121 0.97 -8.33 -8.01
CA THR A 121 0.68 -9.46 -8.91
C THR A 121 1.20 -10.80 -8.38
N ALA A 122 2.18 -10.81 -7.48
CA ALA A 122 2.65 -12.02 -6.82
C ALA A 122 1.65 -12.56 -5.78
N ASP A 123 0.86 -11.65 -5.18
CA ASP A 123 -0.01 -11.96 -4.04
C ASP A 123 -1.47 -12.16 -4.47
N VAL A 124 -1.90 -11.46 -5.53
CA VAL A 124 -3.32 -11.37 -5.93
C VAL A 124 -3.47 -11.69 -7.42
N ALA A 125 -4.07 -12.84 -7.72
CA ALA A 125 -4.29 -13.32 -9.09
C ALA A 125 -5.12 -12.36 -9.96
N ALA A 126 -6.06 -11.62 -9.36
CA ALA A 126 -6.85 -10.62 -10.06
C ALA A 126 -5.98 -9.48 -10.62
N PHE A 127 -4.91 -9.07 -9.91
CA PHE A 127 -3.98 -8.06 -10.40
C PHE A 127 -3.16 -8.56 -11.60
N THR A 128 -2.78 -9.84 -11.60
CA THR A 128 -2.11 -10.46 -12.77
C THR A 128 -3.01 -10.51 -13.99
N THR A 129 -4.30 -10.82 -13.78
CA THR A 129 -5.31 -10.83 -14.86
C THR A 129 -5.51 -9.42 -15.43
N LEU A 130 -5.64 -8.41 -14.56
CA LEU A 130 -5.75 -7.01 -14.94
C LEU A 130 -4.52 -6.56 -15.74
N ALA A 131 -3.31 -6.83 -15.24
CA ALA A 131 -2.06 -6.45 -15.90
C ALA A 131 -1.96 -7.04 -17.31
N THR A 132 -2.27 -8.33 -17.46
CA THR A 132 -2.24 -9.03 -18.74
C THR A 132 -3.25 -8.41 -19.72
N THR A 133 -4.47 -8.16 -19.26
CA THR A 133 -5.55 -7.60 -20.08
C THR A 133 -5.18 -6.21 -20.59
N LEU A 134 -4.81 -5.29 -19.69
CA LEU A 134 -4.46 -3.92 -20.06
C LEU A 134 -3.20 -3.87 -20.96
N ARG A 135 -2.19 -4.71 -20.70
CA ARG A 135 -1.00 -4.81 -21.58
C ARG A 135 -1.38 -5.29 -22.97
N GLY A 136 -2.27 -6.28 -23.09
CA GLY A 136 -2.80 -6.75 -24.36
C GLY A 136 -3.51 -5.65 -25.13
N GLU A 137 -4.39 -4.90 -24.47
CA GLU A 137 -5.15 -3.80 -25.09
C GLU A 137 -4.23 -2.66 -25.58
N ILE A 138 -3.22 -2.29 -24.80
CA ILE A 138 -2.21 -1.27 -25.16
C ILE A 138 -1.36 -1.74 -26.34
N ASN A 139 -0.90 -3.00 -26.30
CA ASN A 139 -0.05 -3.56 -27.34
C ASN A 139 -0.79 -3.75 -28.68
N ALA A 140 -2.12 -3.90 -28.64
CA ALA A 140 -2.95 -3.98 -29.83
C ALA A 140 -3.15 -2.63 -30.53
N LYS A 141 -2.87 -1.48 -29.89
CA LYS A 141 -3.00 -0.16 -30.52
C LYS A 141 -1.86 0.08 -31.50
N THR A 142 -2.16 0.54 -32.71
CA THR A 142 -1.20 0.64 -33.82
C THR A 142 -0.75 2.08 -34.11
N THR A 143 -1.53 3.07 -33.66
CA THR A 143 -1.27 4.50 -33.88
C THR A 143 -1.05 5.27 -32.57
N LEU A 144 -0.45 6.46 -32.65
CA LEU A 144 -0.28 7.35 -31.50
C LEU A 144 -1.62 7.85 -30.97
N THR A 145 -2.54 8.21 -31.87
CA THR A 145 -3.89 8.69 -31.51
C THR A 145 -4.67 7.63 -30.73
N GLU A 146 -4.65 6.36 -31.16
CA GLU A 146 -5.31 5.28 -30.41
C GLU A 146 -4.78 5.11 -28.98
N LEU A 147 -3.46 5.29 -28.77
CA LEU A 147 -2.86 5.24 -27.43
C LEU A 147 -3.26 6.45 -26.58
N GLN A 148 -3.32 7.65 -27.19
CA GLN A 148 -3.77 8.87 -26.51
C GLN A 148 -5.25 8.77 -26.13
N ASP A 149 -6.10 8.29 -27.04
CA ASP A 149 -7.52 8.07 -26.78
C ASP A 149 -7.73 7.02 -25.68
N TYR A 150 -6.90 5.97 -25.66
CA TYR A 150 -6.93 4.96 -24.62
C TYR A 150 -6.56 5.53 -23.25
N GLU A 151 -5.56 6.40 -23.16
CA GLU A 151 -5.22 7.14 -21.94
C GLU A 151 -6.38 8.02 -21.48
N LEU A 152 -6.92 8.83 -22.40
CA LEU A 152 -8.02 9.78 -22.13
C LEU A 152 -9.31 9.10 -21.72
N SER A 153 -9.54 7.85 -22.14
CA SER A 153 -10.70 7.06 -21.74
C SER A 153 -10.75 6.76 -20.24
N GLY A 154 -9.62 6.87 -19.52
CA GLY A 154 -9.54 6.52 -18.10
C GLY A 154 -9.71 5.01 -17.83
N THR A 155 -9.57 4.16 -18.85
CA THR A 155 -9.78 2.71 -18.75
C THR A 155 -8.86 2.07 -17.71
N ILE A 156 -7.57 2.42 -17.72
CA ILE A 156 -6.58 1.89 -16.76
C ILE A 156 -7.02 2.22 -15.32
N ASP A 157 -7.34 3.48 -15.05
CA ASP A 157 -7.72 3.94 -13.70
C ASP A 157 -9.02 3.32 -13.21
N THR A 158 -10.00 3.21 -14.10
CA THR A 158 -11.32 2.65 -13.79
C THR A 158 -11.22 1.17 -13.47
N GLN A 159 -10.55 0.39 -14.33
CA GLN A 159 -10.38 -1.05 -14.11
C GLN A 159 -9.49 -1.34 -12.91
N ALA A 160 -8.41 -0.58 -12.71
CA ALA A 160 -7.56 -0.72 -11.53
C ALA A 160 -8.33 -0.40 -10.24
N THR A 161 -9.10 0.68 -10.22
CA THR A 161 -9.91 1.05 -9.04
C THR A 161 -10.94 -0.02 -8.74
N SER A 162 -11.64 -0.53 -9.74
CA SER A 162 -12.61 -1.61 -9.58
C SER A 162 -11.96 -2.88 -9.03
N THR A 163 -10.80 -3.28 -9.56
CA THR A 163 -10.09 -4.49 -9.16
C THR A 163 -9.58 -4.40 -7.72
N TRP A 164 -8.97 -3.27 -7.33
CA TRP A 164 -8.53 -3.01 -5.96
C TRP A 164 -9.70 -3.00 -4.97
N ARG A 165 -10.81 -2.35 -5.33
CA ARG A 165 -12.02 -2.34 -4.51
C ARG A 165 -12.58 -3.74 -4.32
N SER A 166 -12.73 -4.50 -5.41
CA SER A 166 -13.23 -5.87 -5.35
C SER A 166 -12.36 -6.76 -4.46
N TYR A 167 -11.03 -6.67 -4.61
CA TYR A 167 -10.08 -7.39 -3.76
C TYR A 167 -10.28 -7.04 -2.28
N PHE A 168 -10.23 -5.75 -1.92
CA PHE A 168 -10.35 -5.35 -0.52
C PHE A 168 -11.74 -5.58 0.06
N THR A 169 -12.81 -5.41 -0.72
CA THR A 169 -14.17 -5.75 -0.28
C THR A 169 -14.26 -7.23 0.06
N GLY A 170 -13.75 -8.12 -0.81
CA GLY A 170 -13.73 -9.56 -0.53
C GLY A 170 -12.89 -9.92 0.70
N LEU A 171 -11.72 -9.28 0.84
CA LEU A 171 -10.86 -9.44 2.00
C LEU A 171 -11.57 -9.04 3.30
N ILE A 172 -12.12 -7.82 3.35
CA ILE A 172 -12.77 -7.24 4.54
C ILE A 172 -14.06 -7.99 4.90
N GLN A 173 -14.82 -8.48 3.92
CA GLN A 173 -16.04 -9.27 4.18
C GLN A 173 -15.74 -10.59 4.91
N SER A 174 -14.54 -11.14 4.72
CA SER A 174 -14.08 -12.34 5.44
C SER A 174 -13.54 -12.06 6.84
N MET A 175 -13.39 -10.78 7.20
CA MET A 175 -12.85 -10.35 8.49
C MET A 175 -13.94 -10.21 9.57
N ARG A 176 -13.46 -10.09 10.82
CA ARG A 176 -14.27 -9.77 11.99
C ARG A 176 -14.89 -8.37 11.87
N GLU A 177 -15.79 -8.07 12.82
CA GLU A 177 -16.52 -6.79 12.86
C GLU A 177 -15.59 -5.57 12.98
N ASP A 178 -14.44 -5.74 13.61
CA ASP A 178 -13.41 -4.71 13.70
C ASP A 178 -12.13 -5.15 12.98
N VAL A 179 -11.53 -4.19 12.28
CA VAL A 179 -10.33 -4.39 11.47
C VAL A 179 -9.30 -3.32 11.78
N VAL A 180 -8.03 -3.66 11.55
CA VAL A 180 -6.93 -2.69 11.56
C VAL A 180 -6.55 -2.39 10.11
N MET A 181 -6.61 -1.12 9.73
CA MET A 181 -6.07 -0.63 8.47
C MET A 181 -4.60 -0.25 8.67
N LYS A 182 -3.73 -0.76 7.81
CA LYS A 182 -2.30 -0.37 7.74
C LYS A 182 -2.09 0.64 6.60
N ARG A 183 -1.34 1.72 6.84
CA ARG A 183 -0.95 2.69 5.79
C ARG A 183 0.57 2.77 5.58
N CYS A 184 0.99 2.90 4.33
CA CYS A 184 2.33 3.37 3.92
C CYS A 184 3.55 2.58 4.44
N ASN A 185 3.42 1.28 4.74
CA ASN A 185 4.48 0.41 5.25
C ASN A 185 5.15 0.88 6.56
N SER A 186 4.42 1.58 7.43
CA SER A 186 4.93 1.98 8.75
C SER A 186 3.95 1.57 9.84
N SER A 187 4.47 0.95 10.90
CA SER A 187 3.69 0.53 12.08
C SER A 187 3.05 1.71 12.82
N THR A 188 3.54 2.94 12.61
CA THR A 188 3.03 4.15 13.30
C THR A 188 1.70 4.67 12.75
N TYR A 189 1.16 4.08 11.68
CA TYR A 189 -0.08 4.55 11.02
C TYR A 189 -1.12 3.43 10.88
N TRP A 190 -1.28 2.63 11.93
CA TRP A 190 -2.35 1.65 12.01
C TRP A 190 -3.58 2.30 12.63
N GLU A 191 -4.73 2.10 12.01
CA GLU A 191 -5.99 2.71 12.43
C GLU A 191 -7.01 1.59 12.62
N ALA A 192 -7.52 1.46 13.84
CA ALA A 192 -8.63 0.55 14.13
C ALA A 192 -9.94 1.18 13.64
N MET A 193 -10.76 0.40 12.95
CA MET A 193 -12.06 0.83 12.48
C MET A 193 -13.02 -0.34 12.36
N SER A 194 -14.32 -0.05 12.36
CA SER A 194 -15.33 -1.06 12.06
C SER A 194 -15.21 -1.52 10.61
N ARG A 195 -15.66 -2.75 10.35
CA ARG A 195 -15.73 -3.35 9.02
C ARG A 195 -16.54 -2.48 8.06
N ASP A 196 -17.65 -1.91 8.52
CA ASP A 196 -18.51 -1.04 7.70
C ASP A 196 -17.78 0.25 7.30
N ASN A 197 -17.03 0.85 8.23
CA ASN A 197 -16.20 2.02 7.93
C ASN A 197 -15.07 1.68 6.96
N ALA A 198 -14.44 0.50 7.12
CA ALA A 198 -13.42 0.01 6.20
C ALA A 198 -13.98 -0.20 4.78
N LEU A 199 -15.16 -0.81 4.66
CA LEU A 199 -15.85 -0.99 3.37
C LEU A 199 -16.21 0.36 2.73
N ALA A 200 -16.69 1.33 3.52
CA ALA A 200 -17.00 2.68 3.04
C ALA A 200 -15.73 3.42 2.56
N LEU A 201 -14.61 3.29 3.28
CA LEU A 201 -13.32 3.83 2.89
C LEU A 201 -12.84 3.21 1.56
N VAL A 202 -12.97 1.88 1.42
CA VAL A 202 -12.63 1.20 0.16
C VAL A 202 -13.51 1.68 -0.99
N GLY A 203 -14.82 1.78 -0.75
CA GLY A 203 -15.80 2.22 -1.75
C GLY A 203 -15.60 3.67 -2.23
N SER A 204 -15.03 4.54 -1.40
CA SER A 204 -14.72 5.94 -1.75
C SER A 204 -13.31 6.15 -2.31
N SER A 205 -12.38 5.23 -2.06
CA SER A 205 -10.98 5.35 -2.46
C SER A 205 -10.70 4.90 -3.90
N THR A 206 -9.67 5.47 -4.53
CA THR A 206 -9.16 5.07 -5.85
C THR A 206 -8.00 4.07 -5.71
N TRP A 207 -7.60 3.42 -6.82
CA TRP A 207 -6.46 2.49 -6.81
C TRP A 207 -5.18 3.12 -6.25
N SER A 208 -4.94 4.42 -6.47
CA SER A 208 -3.71 5.11 -6.05
C SER A 208 -3.60 5.24 -4.53
N THR A 209 -4.75 5.30 -3.84
CA THR A 209 -4.86 5.26 -2.39
C THR A 209 -4.83 3.81 -1.88
N LEU A 210 -5.66 2.95 -2.47
CA LEU A 210 -5.84 1.56 -2.05
C LEU A 210 -4.55 0.75 -2.11
N ARG A 211 -3.73 0.95 -3.14
CA ARG A 211 -2.44 0.24 -3.28
C ARG A 211 -1.44 0.52 -2.15
N LYS A 212 -1.70 1.51 -1.29
CA LYS A 212 -0.86 1.90 -0.15
C LYS A 212 -1.40 1.40 1.18
N MET A 213 -2.48 0.62 1.16
CA MET A 213 -3.21 0.15 2.33
C MET A 213 -3.17 -1.38 2.41
N ASP A 214 -3.39 -1.91 3.62
CA ASP A 214 -3.81 -3.30 3.83
C ASP A 214 -4.77 -3.36 5.03
N PHE A 215 -5.48 -4.47 5.16
CA PHE A 215 -6.42 -4.70 6.26
C PHE A 215 -6.11 -6.03 6.94
N GLU A 216 -6.23 -6.06 8.26
CA GLU A 216 -6.06 -7.26 9.07
C GLU A 216 -7.15 -7.36 10.13
N ASN A 217 -7.43 -8.59 10.57
CA ASN A 217 -8.32 -8.81 11.72
C ASN A 217 -7.72 -8.17 12.96
N THR A 218 -8.53 -7.42 13.69
CA THR A 218 -8.11 -6.97 15.02
C THR A 218 -7.99 -8.18 15.95
N VAL A 219 -6.79 -8.41 16.47
CA VAL A 219 -6.58 -9.32 17.60
C VAL A 219 -6.84 -8.53 18.87
N TYR A 220 -7.93 -8.91 19.54
CA TYR A 220 -8.24 -8.36 20.86
C TYR A 220 -7.62 -9.23 21.92
N VAL A 221 -7.02 -8.57 22.90
CA VAL A 221 -6.56 -9.17 24.15
C VAL A 221 -7.36 -8.55 25.30
N GLU A 222 -7.45 -9.29 26.39
CA GLU A 222 -7.98 -8.77 27.65
C GLU A 222 -6.79 -8.50 28.55
N VAL A 223 -6.64 -7.24 28.97
CA VAL A 223 -5.56 -6.84 29.88
C VAL A 223 -6.16 -6.34 31.20
N PRO A 224 -5.54 -6.69 32.33
CA PRO A 224 -5.93 -6.15 33.62
C PRO A 224 -5.44 -4.70 33.74
N VAL A 225 -6.30 -3.82 34.23
CA VAL A 225 -5.96 -2.45 34.65
C VAL A 225 -6.36 -2.30 36.11
N THR A 226 -5.42 -1.86 36.95
CA THR A 226 -5.63 -1.76 38.40
C THR A 226 -6.06 -0.36 38.78
N ASP A 227 -7.10 -0.25 39.62
CA ASP A 227 -7.66 1.04 40.04
C ASP A 227 -8.23 0.94 41.46
N THR A 228 -8.81 2.04 41.94
CA THR A 228 -9.61 2.11 43.16
C THR A 228 -11.06 2.45 42.84
N PHE A 229 -11.97 1.86 43.60
CA PHE A 229 -13.41 2.08 43.42
C PHE A 229 -13.79 3.56 43.58
N SER A 230 -13.08 4.31 44.41
CA SER A 230 -13.31 5.75 44.60
C SER A 230 -12.97 6.62 43.41
N ARG A 231 -11.97 6.22 42.60
CA ARG A 231 -11.61 6.91 41.37
C ARG A 231 -12.53 6.56 40.21
N THR A 232 -13.06 5.34 40.19
CA THR A 232 -13.86 4.80 39.08
C THR A 232 -15.22 4.22 39.52
N PRO A 233 -16.04 4.94 40.31
CA PRO A 233 -17.24 4.36 40.93
C PRO A 233 -18.34 4.01 39.94
N THR A 234 -18.28 4.55 38.71
CA THR A 234 -19.30 4.38 37.67
C THR A 234 -18.98 3.27 36.67
N ILE A 235 -17.76 2.73 36.66
CA ILE A 235 -17.35 1.71 35.70
C ILE A 235 -17.95 0.35 36.10
N ARG A 236 -18.55 -0.32 35.12
CA ARG A 236 -19.20 -1.65 35.26
C ARG A 236 -18.75 -2.58 34.15
N ALA A 237 -19.08 -3.86 34.29
CA ALA A 237 -18.99 -4.79 33.16
C ALA A 237 -19.85 -4.27 31.99
N ASN A 238 -19.30 -4.36 30.79
CA ASN A 238 -19.80 -3.80 29.53
C ASN A 238 -19.78 -2.27 29.42
N SER A 239 -19.19 -1.54 30.37
CA SER A 239 -18.92 -0.11 30.19
C SER A 239 -17.92 0.11 29.05
N VAL A 240 -18.15 1.17 28.27
CA VAL A 240 -17.18 1.67 27.28
C VAL A 240 -16.33 2.74 27.95
N VAL A 241 -15.00 2.60 27.86
CA VAL A 241 -14.03 3.45 28.53
C VAL A 241 -12.97 3.95 27.55
N ASN A 242 -12.43 5.14 27.82
CA ASN A 242 -11.19 5.62 27.25
C ASN A 242 -10.06 5.34 28.24
N ILE A 243 -8.91 4.92 27.71
CA ILE A 243 -7.73 4.56 28.47
C ILE A 243 -6.69 5.64 28.26
N TYR A 244 -6.19 6.19 29.36
CA TYR A 244 -5.15 7.21 29.38
C TYR A 244 -3.96 6.73 30.19
N VAL A 245 -2.79 7.32 29.94
CA VAL A 245 -1.66 7.28 30.86
C VAL A 245 -1.45 8.66 31.43
N TYR A 246 -1.46 8.75 32.74
CA TYR A 246 -1.03 9.91 33.49
C TYR A 246 0.43 9.75 33.87
N ASP A 247 1.24 10.75 33.57
CA ASP A 247 2.64 10.82 33.96
C ASP A 247 2.80 11.78 35.16
N SER A 248 3.17 11.26 36.32
CA SER A 248 3.36 12.05 37.52
C SER A 248 4.60 12.96 37.46
N THR A 249 5.55 12.67 36.56
CA THR A 249 6.77 13.47 36.38
C THR A 249 6.51 14.73 35.56
N THR A 250 5.66 14.62 34.55
CA THR A 250 5.34 15.73 33.64
C THR A 250 3.94 16.31 33.86
N GLU A 251 3.16 15.72 34.76
CA GLU A 251 1.76 16.04 35.07
C GLU A 251 0.84 16.04 33.84
N ASN A 252 1.19 15.27 32.81
CA ASN A 252 0.43 15.19 31.56
C ASN A 252 -0.35 13.89 31.46
N MET A 253 -1.49 13.97 30.78
CA MET A 253 -2.32 12.82 30.45
C MET A 253 -2.33 12.60 28.93
N VAL A 254 -2.00 11.39 28.50
CA VAL A 254 -1.93 11.00 27.08
C VAL A 254 -2.95 9.89 26.82
N SER A 255 -3.74 10.02 25.75
CA SER A 255 -4.68 8.98 25.33
C SER A 255 -3.93 7.77 24.80
N LEU A 256 -4.15 6.60 25.38
CA LEU A 256 -3.61 5.33 24.88
C LEU A 256 -4.58 4.61 23.93
N TYR A 257 -5.86 4.54 24.31
CA TYR A 257 -6.84 3.78 23.57
C TYR A 257 -8.25 4.32 23.81
N GLY A 258 -9.03 4.47 22.74
CA GLY A 258 -10.42 4.92 22.81
C GLY A 258 -11.41 3.77 22.62
N ASN A 259 -12.59 3.89 23.23
CA ASN A 259 -13.70 2.93 23.08
C ASN A 259 -13.37 1.49 23.53
N ALA A 260 -12.53 1.30 24.56
CA ALA A 260 -12.31 -0.02 25.13
C ALA A 260 -13.57 -0.52 25.85
N THR A 261 -13.84 -1.83 25.77
CA THR A 261 -14.95 -2.44 26.51
C THR A 261 -14.43 -3.12 27.77
N VAL A 262 -14.98 -2.76 28.93
CA VAL A 262 -14.74 -3.49 30.19
C VAL A 262 -15.50 -4.80 30.14
N ARG A 263 -14.80 -5.94 30.19
CA ARG A 263 -15.44 -7.27 30.12
C ARG A 263 -15.91 -7.76 31.48
N SER A 264 -15.06 -7.59 32.49
CA SER A 264 -15.38 -7.95 33.86
C SER A 264 -14.71 -6.99 34.83
N VAL A 265 -15.28 -6.90 36.03
CA VAL A 265 -14.77 -6.13 37.15
C VAL A 265 -14.50 -7.09 38.28
N ILE A 266 -13.30 -7.06 38.85
CA ILE A 266 -12.88 -7.93 39.94
C ILE A 266 -12.52 -7.03 41.11
N TYR A 267 -13.14 -7.26 42.26
CA TYR A 267 -12.92 -6.46 43.45
C TYR A 267 -12.01 -7.18 44.44
N SER A 268 -11.16 -6.42 45.14
CA SER A 268 -10.31 -6.96 46.20
C SER A 268 -11.17 -7.51 47.33
N THR A 269 -11.07 -8.82 47.52
CA THR A 269 -11.73 -9.54 48.61
C THR A 269 -11.18 -9.13 49.97
N THR A 270 -9.89 -8.81 50.05
CA THR A 270 -9.22 -8.44 51.31
C THR A 270 -9.68 -7.07 51.80
N ASP A 271 -9.81 -6.10 50.88
CA ASP A 271 -10.21 -4.72 51.23
C ASP A 271 -11.65 -4.66 51.74
N LEU A 272 -12.48 -5.61 51.34
CA LEU A 272 -13.91 -5.68 51.67
C LEU A 272 -14.24 -6.69 52.77
N ALA A 273 -13.31 -7.59 53.08
CA ALA A 273 -13.45 -8.54 54.18
C ALA A 273 -13.39 -7.84 55.53
N THR A 274 -12.56 -6.80 55.67
CA THR A 274 -12.25 -6.23 56.98
C THR A 274 -12.75 -4.81 57.10
N ILE A 275 -13.64 -4.56 58.06
CA ILE A 275 -13.94 -3.19 58.50
C ILE A 275 -13.01 -2.87 59.66
N SER A 276 -12.23 -1.80 59.53
CA SER A 276 -11.39 -1.28 60.61
C SER A 276 -11.87 0.10 61.02
N TRP A 277 -11.94 0.37 62.32
CA TRP A 277 -12.29 1.67 62.87
C TRP A 277 -11.43 2.01 64.09
N THR A 278 -11.23 3.30 64.30
CA THR A 278 -10.44 3.80 65.43
C THR A 278 -11.35 4.61 66.34
N LEU A 279 -11.38 4.26 67.63
CA LEU A 279 -12.00 5.07 68.66
C LEU A 279 -10.91 5.88 69.35
N THR A 280 -11.01 7.21 69.26
CA THR A 280 -10.11 8.12 69.97
C THR A 280 -10.82 8.72 71.16
N ASP A 281 -10.29 8.49 72.36
CA ASP A 281 -10.73 9.11 73.61
C ASP A 281 -9.56 9.87 74.24
N GLY A 282 -9.66 11.20 74.24
CA GLY A 282 -8.58 12.10 74.64
C GLY A 282 -7.33 11.93 73.77
N SER A 283 -6.19 11.59 74.40
CA SER A 283 -4.92 11.32 73.71
C SER A 283 -4.71 9.85 73.33
N THR A 284 -5.70 8.99 73.57
CA THR A 284 -5.58 7.54 73.37
C THR A 284 -6.43 7.10 72.19
N SER A 285 -5.82 6.41 71.23
CA SER A 285 -6.53 5.80 70.10
C SER A 285 -6.52 4.28 70.21
N TYR A 286 -7.71 3.68 70.15
CA TYR A 286 -7.92 2.24 70.07
C TYR A 286 -8.33 1.87 68.65
N SER A 287 -7.60 0.95 68.02
CA SER A 287 -7.94 0.42 66.70
C SER A 287 -8.67 -0.91 66.85
N TYR A 288 -9.81 -1.04 66.18
CA TYR A 288 -10.63 -2.24 66.11
C TYR A 288 -10.73 -2.68 64.66
N SER A 289 -10.79 -3.99 64.43
CA SER A 289 -11.09 -4.56 63.12
C SER A 289 -12.03 -5.76 63.27
N THR A 290 -12.86 -5.99 62.27
CA THR A 290 -13.74 -7.17 62.19
C THR A 290 -13.75 -7.70 60.77
N ASP A 291 -13.55 -9.01 60.63
CA ASP A 291 -13.77 -9.72 59.39
C ASP A 291 -15.28 -9.95 59.21
N VAL A 292 -15.87 -9.15 58.34
CA VAL A 292 -17.29 -9.17 58.00
C VAL A 292 -17.67 -10.52 57.38
N TRP A 293 -16.78 -11.16 56.64
CA TRP A 293 -17.08 -12.45 56.03
C TRP A 293 -17.21 -13.56 57.05
N GLU A 294 -16.23 -13.66 57.93
CA GLU A 294 -16.25 -14.66 59.00
C GLU A 294 -17.42 -14.42 59.94
N ALA A 295 -17.75 -13.15 60.22
CA ALA A 295 -18.94 -12.79 61.00
C ALA A 295 -20.25 -13.21 60.31
N ILE A 296 -20.38 -13.00 59.00
CA ILE A 296 -21.56 -13.42 58.21
C ILE A 296 -21.66 -14.95 58.18
N LYS A 297 -20.56 -15.65 57.88
CA LYS A 297 -20.53 -17.12 57.90
C LYS A 297 -20.88 -17.69 59.27
N ALA A 298 -20.35 -17.10 60.34
CA ALA A 298 -20.66 -17.51 61.70
C ALA A 298 -22.13 -17.24 62.07
N ALA A 299 -22.71 -16.11 61.64
CA ALA A 299 -24.12 -15.80 61.85
C ALA A 299 -25.05 -16.69 61.01
N ALA A 300 -24.59 -17.11 59.83
CA ALA A 300 -25.27 -18.01 58.91
C ALA A 300 -25.10 -19.50 59.25
N ALA A 301 -24.24 -19.85 60.20
CA ALA A 301 -23.96 -21.24 60.57
C ALA A 301 -25.25 -21.93 61.07
N GLY A 302 -25.82 -22.79 60.23
CA GLY A 302 -27.10 -23.48 60.47
C GLY A 302 -28.18 -23.22 59.43
N ASP A 303 -27.94 -22.31 58.47
CA ASP A 303 -28.81 -22.06 57.31
C ASP A 303 -28.22 -22.69 56.04
N ALA A 304 -28.93 -23.68 55.48
CA ALA A 304 -28.50 -24.41 54.28
C ALA A 304 -28.45 -23.52 53.03
N ASP A 305 -29.23 -22.44 52.98
CA ASP A 305 -29.23 -21.50 51.86
C ASP A 305 -28.00 -20.58 51.93
N ALA A 306 -27.51 -20.28 53.14
CA ALA A 306 -26.37 -19.40 53.35
C ALA A 306 -25.01 -20.06 53.07
N GLU A 307 -24.90 -21.40 53.17
CA GLU A 307 -23.72 -22.15 52.71
C GLU A 307 -23.49 -22.02 51.20
N THR A 308 -24.50 -21.62 50.42
CA THR A 308 -24.40 -21.49 48.95
C THR A 308 -23.92 -20.13 48.47
N VAL A 309 -23.87 -19.10 49.34
CA VAL A 309 -23.46 -17.76 48.94
C VAL A 309 -21.95 -17.69 48.80
N GLY A 310 -21.47 -17.54 47.56
CA GLY A 310 -20.05 -17.32 47.27
C GLY A 310 -19.60 -15.92 47.68
N TRP A 311 -18.37 -15.81 48.21
CA TRP A 311 -17.79 -14.52 48.63
C TRP A 311 -17.75 -13.48 47.49
N GLN A 312 -17.47 -13.90 46.26
CA GLN A 312 -17.48 -12.99 45.11
C GLN A 312 -18.88 -12.48 44.77
N ASP A 313 -19.93 -13.31 44.92
CA ASP A 313 -21.30 -12.89 44.65
C ASP A 313 -21.77 -11.87 45.69
N TYR A 314 -21.40 -12.09 46.97
CA TYR A 314 -21.64 -11.12 48.04
C TYR A 314 -20.93 -9.79 47.78
N VAL A 315 -19.63 -9.83 47.45
CA VAL A 315 -18.84 -8.62 47.14
C VAL A 315 -19.43 -7.86 45.95
N ASN A 316 -19.79 -8.56 44.88
CA ASN A 316 -20.40 -7.97 43.70
C ASN A 316 -21.75 -7.32 44.01
N ASP A 317 -22.60 -7.95 44.83
CA ASP A 317 -23.90 -7.39 45.24
C ASP A 317 -23.72 -6.12 46.09
N VAL A 318 -22.85 -6.16 47.11
CA VAL A 318 -22.56 -5.00 47.98
C VAL A 318 -22.08 -3.81 47.15
N LEU A 319 -21.14 -4.04 46.25
CA LEU A 319 -20.58 -2.97 45.43
C LEU A 319 -21.56 -2.48 44.36
N THR A 320 -22.33 -3.37 43.73
CA THR A 320 -23.38 -2.96 42.79
C THR A 320 -24.43 -2.09 43.49
N ARG A 321 -24.81 -2.43 44.74
CA ARG A 321 -25.71 -1.61 45.55
C ARG A 321 -25.08 -0.27 45.92
N ALA A 322 -23.80 -0.24 46.30
CA ALA A 322 -23.07 1.00 46.55
C ALA A 322 -23.06 1.90 45.31
N GLN A 323 -22.72 1.35 44.13
CA GLN A 323 -22.76 2.07 42.86
C GLN A 323 -24.16 2.62 42.53
N ASN A 324 -25.21 1.81 42.71
CA ASN A 324 -26.60 2.22 42.47
C ASN A 324 -27.06 3.30 43.45
N ALA A 325 -26.54 3.30 44.68
CA ALA A 325 -26.80 4.32 45.69
C ALA A 325 -25.94 5.59 45.50
N GLY A 326 -25.07 5.64 44.49
CA GLY A 326 -24.13 6.75 44.29
C GLY A 326 -23.04 6.82 45.36
N LEU A 327 -22.80 5.73 46.08
CA LEU A 327 -21.76 5.62 47.10
C LEU A 327 -20.48 5.13 46.44
N GLY A 328 -19.46 5.99 46.43
CA GLY A 328 -18.15 5.68 45.85
C GLY A 328 -16.96 6.02 46.72
N ASN A 329 -17.15 6.73 47.84
CA ASN A 329 -16.03 7.29 48.60
C ASN A 329 -15.43 6.30 49.61
N PHE A 330 -14.93 5.16 49.11
CA PHE A 330 -14.15 4.21 49.91
C PHE A 330 -13.07 3.57 49.05
N THR A 331 -11.94 3.26 49.70
CA THR A 331 -10.78 2.68 49.04
C THR A 331 -10.93 1.17 49.00
N ALA A 332 -11.41 0.66 47.88
CA ALA A 332 -11.36 -0.76 47.55
C ALA A 332 -10.62 -0.91 46.22
N SER A 333 -9.62 -1.81 46.17
CA SER A 333 -8.89 -2.09 44.95
C SER A 333 -9.78 -2.83 43.96
N VAL A 334 -9.69 -2.44 42.68
CA VAL A 334 -10.48 -2.98 41.59
C VAL A 334 -9.56 -3.33 40.44
N ILE A 335 -9.80 -4.47 39.81
CA ILE A 335 -9.15 -4.86 38.56
C ILE A 335 -10.21 -4.88 37.47
N TYR A 336 -10.00 -4.06 36.45
CA TYR A 336 -10.83 -4.04 35.25
C TYR A 336 -10.18 -4.89 34.17
N MET A 337 -10.88 -5.93 33.70
CA MET A 337 -10.45 -6.67 32.51
C MET A 337 -10.93 -5.91 31.29
N VAL A 338 -10.04 -5.13 30.67
CA VAL A 338 -10.37 -4.30 29.51
C VAL A 338 -9.99 -5.01 28.21
N ARG A 339 -10.93 -5.02 27.27
CA ARG A 339 -10.71 -5.57 25.93
C ARG A 339 -10.14 -4.48 25.02
N VAL A 340 -8.92 -4.71 24.52
CA VAL A 340 -8.16 -3.77 23.69
C VAL A 340 -7.44 -4.52 22.56
N THR A 341 -6.91 -3.80 21.58
CA THR A 341 -6.00 -4.38 20.56
C THR A 341 -4.71 -4.90 21.21
N GLU A 342 -4.08 -5.92 20.62
CA GLU A 342 -2.82 -6.50 21.13
C GLU A 342 -1.73 -5.45 21.43
N ASP A 343 -1.49 -4.50 20.52
CA ASP A 343 -0.44 -3.48 20.71
C ASP A 343 -0.75 -2.53 21.87
N ALA A 344 -2.01 -2.09 21.98
CA ALA A 344 -2.46 -1.32 23.14
C ALA A 344 -2.36 -2.14 24.44
N GLY A 345 -2.65 -3.43 24.38
CA GLY A 345 -2.50 -4.35 25.52
C GLY A 345 -1.05 -4.45 25.99
N LYS A 346 -0.08 -4.53 25.06
CA LYS A 346 1.36 -4.52 25.39
C LYS A 346 1.76 -3.23 26.09
N LEU A 347 1.33 -2.07 25.57
CA LEU A 347 1.62 -0.77 26.18
C LEU A 347 0.99 -0.63 27.57
N ILE A 348 -0.27 -1.05 27.74
CA ILE A 348 -0.93 -1.03 29.05
C ILE A 348 -0.16 -1.88 30.06
N LEU A 349 0.23 -3.10 29.68
CA LEU A 349 1.01 -3.99 30.55
C LEU A 349 2.40 -3.39 30.89
N GLU A 350 3.03 -2.72 29.93
CA GLU A 350 4.30 -2.02 30.17
C GLU A 350 4.13 -0.92 31.23
N TYR A 351 3.10 -0.09 31.12
CA TYR A 351 2.83 0.95 32.13
C TYR A 351 2.44 0.38 33.49
N GLU A 352 1.52 -0.59 33.53
CA GLU A 352 1.05 -1.22 34.77
C GLU A 352 2.15 -1.99 35.51
N LEU A 353 3.02 -2.71 34.80
CA LEU A 353 3.99 -3.63 35.41
C LEU A 353 5.41 -3.08 35.50
N HIS A 354 5.79 -2.14 34.64
CA HIS A 354 7.19 -1.69 34.51
C HIS A 354 7.39 -0.20 34.76
N GLU A 355 6.36 0.64 34.56
CA GLU A 355 6.45 2.09 34.79
C GLU A 355 5.53 2.62 35.91
N SER A 356 4.90 1.74 36.70
CA SER A 356 3.91 2.09 37.73
C SER A 356 4.42 3.01 38.85
N ALA A 357 5.72 3.26 38.94
CA ALA A 357 6.30 4.22 39.87
C ALA A 357 6.07 5.69 39.45
N THR A 358 5.94 5.95 38.15
CA THR A 358 5.82 7.32 37.59
C THR A 358 4.67 7.48 36.60
N LYS A 359 4.11 6.37 36.11
CA LYS A 359 2.97 6.35 35.19
C LYS A 359 1.81 5.61 35.84
N ASP A 360 0.60 6.09 35.59
CA ASP A 360 -0.64 5.47 36.05
C ASP A 360 -1.62 5.34 34.86
N VAL A 361 -2.19 4.16 34.68
CA VAL A 361 -3.19 3.91 33.64
C VAL A 361 -4.57 4.25 34.19
N ILE A 362 -5.24 5.21 33.56
CA ILE A 362 -6.51 5.74 34.02
C ILE A 362 -7.62 5.35 33.07
N LEU A 363 -8.68 4.74 33.61
CA LEU A 363 -9.90 4.45 32.88
C LEU A 363 -10.93 5.56 33.09
N VAL A 364 -11.46 6.09 31.99
CA VAL A 364 -12.52 7.11 32.01
C VAL A 364 -13.74 6.55 31.28
N ALA A 365 -14.84 6.38 32.01
CA ALA A 365 -16.11 5.97 31.41
C ALA A 365 -16.58 6.98 30.36
N GLN A 366 -17.02 6.50 29.20
CA GLN A 366 -17.76 7.34 28.27
C GLN A 366 -19.17 7.54 28.83
N VAL A 367 -19.55 8.79 29.03
CA VAL A 367 -20.92 9.14 29.42
C VAL A 367 -21.81 8.89 28.20
N ALA A 368 -22.74 7.96 28.32
CA ALA A 368 -23.80 7.75 27.33
C ALA A 368 -24.83 8.89 27.36
#